data_AF-A0A6M5JI59-F1
#
_entry.id   AF-A0A6M5JI59-F1
#
_cell.length_a   1.000
_cell.length_b   1.000
_cell.length_c   1.000
_cell.angle_alpha   90.00
_cell.angle_beta   90.00
_cell.angle_gamma   90.00
#
_symmetry.space_group_name_H-M   'P 1'
#
loop_
_entity.id
_entity.type
_entity.pdbx_description
1 polymer ?
#
loop_
_entity_poly.entity_id
_entity_poly.type
_entity_poly.pdbx_seq_one_letter_code
_entity_poly.pdbx_strand_id
1 'polypeptide(L)' 'MEGPIKRSVMIAGHATSVTLEPIFWNALREAAAEDQLPLSALVARIDAERVGGEAAVNLASAIRVWLFRRALL' A
#
# COMPACT_ATOMS: atom_id res chain seq x y z
N MET A 1 -9.86 -6.35 -17.71
CA MET A 1 -9.18 -5.89 -16.49
C MET A 1 -7.77 -5.46 -16.87
N GLU A 2 -7.36 -4.26 -16.49
CA GLU A 2 -5.98 -3.80 -16.69
C GLU A 2 -5.03 -4.58 -15.77
N GLY A 3 -3.86 -4.95 -16.28
CA GLY A 3 -2.82 -5.64 -15.51
C GLY A 3 -2.15 -4.73 -14.46
N PRO A 4 -1.35 -5.30 -13.54
CA PRO A 4 -0.71 -4.53 -12.50
C PRO A 4 0.41 -3.63 -13.03
N ILE A 5 0.52 -2.44 -12.44
CA ILE A 5 1.48 -1.39 -12.81
C ILE A 5 2.52 -1.26 -11.69
N LYS A 6 3.80 -1.28 -12.07
CA LYS A 6 4.93 -1.03 -11.17
C LYS A 6 5.10 0.46 -10.93
N ARG A 7 5.22 0.88 -9.67
CA ARG A 7 5.62 2.26 -9.29
C ARG A 7 6.66 2.21 -8.19
N SER A 8 7.47 3.25 -8.10
CA SER A 8 8.43 3.45 -7.01
C SER A 8 7.81 4.33 -5.93
N VAL A 9 7.95 3.94 -4.67
CA VAL A 9 7.48 4.70 -3.49
C VAL A 9 8.64 4.83 -2.52
N MET A 10 8.85 6.02 -1.96
CA MET A 10 9.89 6.23 -0.93
C MET A 10 9.39 5.74 0.43
N ILE A 11 10.09 4.78 1.03
CA ILE A 11 9.81 4.21 2.35
C ILE A 11 11.10 4.28 3.18
N ALA A 12 11.08 4.92 4.34
CA ALA A 12 12.25 5.06 5.22
C ALA A 12 13.54 5.49 4.50
N GLY A 13 13.44 6.46 3.56
CA GLY A 13 14.56 6.95 2.77
C GLY A 13 14.99 6.07 1.59
N HIS A 14 14.38 4.91 1.40
CA HIS A 14 14.70 3.96 0.33
C HIS A 14 13.59 3.92 -0.72
N ALA A 15 13.97 3.86 -2.00
CA ALA A 15 13.02 3.67 -3.09
C ALA A 15 12.57 2.20 -3.14
N THR A 16 11.29 1.95 -2.89
CA THR A 16 10.69 0.62 -2.92
C THR A 16 9.79 0.49 -4.14
N SER A 17 10.05 -0.50 -4.98
CA SER A 17 9.20 -0.83 -6.12
C SER A 17 8.01 -1.69 -5.70
N VAL A 18 6.80 -1.26 -6.03
CA VAL A 18 5.55 -1.98 -5.77
C VAL A 18 4.76 -2.14 -7.06
N THR A 19 4.19 -3.33 -7.28
CA THR A 19 3.38 -3.64 -8.47
C THR A 19 1.95 -3.98 -8.04
N LEU A 20 1.00 -3.13 -8.44
CA LEU A 20 -0.42 -3.21 -8.07
C LEU A 20 -1.33 -2.95 -9.27
N GLU A 21 -2.50 -3.57 -9.26
CA GLU A 21 -3.59 -3.29 -10.19
C GLU A 21 -4.02 -1.81 -10.06
N PRO A 22 -4.44 -1.16 -11.17
CA PRO A 22 -4.82 0.25 -11.16
C PRO A 22 -5.87 0.61 -10.10
N ILE A 23 -6.82 -0.31 -9.85
CA ILE A 23 -7.85 -0.14 -8.82
C ILE A 23 -7.26 0.01 -7.42
N PHE A 24 -6.24 -0.78 -7.07
CA PHE A 24 -5.58 -0.65 -5.76
C PHE A 24 -4.73 0.61 -5.69
N TRP A 25 -4.12 1.04 -6.79
CA TRP A 25 -3.41 2.32 -6.83
C TRP A 25 -4.35 3.52 -6.61
N ASN A 26 -5.56 3.48 -7.16
CA ASN A 26 -6.57 4.51 -6.94
C ASN A 26 -7.04 4.50 -5.49
N ALA A 27 -7.46 3.34 -4.98
CA ALA A 27 -7.92 3.20 -3.59
C ALA A 27 -6.84 3.61 -2.57
N LEU A 28 -5.57 3.33 -2.85
CA LEU A 28 -4.46 3.76 -2.00
C LEU A 28 -4.29 5.30 -1.98
N ARG A 29 -4.51 5.97 -3.12
CA ARG A 29 -4.49 7.44 -3.19
C ARG A 29 -5.68 8.05 -2.45
N GLU A 30 -6.86 7.48 -2.60
CA GLU A 30 -8.08 7.90 -1.91
C GLU A 30 -7.90 7.76 -0.39
N ALA A 31 -7.49 6.58 0.08
CA ALA A 31 -7.22 6.35 1.51
C ALA A 31 -6.16 7.29 2.07
N ALA A 32 -5.11 7.60 1.30
CA ALA A 32 -4.09 8.57 1.72
C ALA A 32 -4.67 9.99 1.85
N ALA A 33 -5.54 10.40 0.91
CA ALA A 33 -6.20 11.70 0.95
C ALA A 33 -7.19 11.81 2.13
N GLU A 34 -7.98 10.76 2.38
CA GLU A 34 -8.90 10.66 3.54
C GLU A 34 -8.16 10.75 4.86
N ASP A 35 -7.03 10.03 4.99
CA ASP A 35 -6.18 10.05 6.18
C ASP A 35 -5.33 11.33 6.28
N GLN A 36 -5.40 12.24 5.31
CA GLN A 36 -4.57 13.44 5.19
C GLN A 36 -3.06 13.14 5.25
N LEU A 37 -2.65 12.02 4.66
CA LEU A 37 -1.27 11.55 4.60
C LEU A 37 -0.72 11.63 3.16
N PRO A 38 0.57 11.92 2.99
CA PRO A 38 1.26 11.60 1.74
C PRO A 38 1.14 10.11 1.43
N LEU A 39 1.00 9.75 0.15
CA LEU A 39 0.91 8.34 -0.28
C LEU A 39 2.07 7.49 0.26
N SER A 40 3.28 8.02 0.24
CA SER A 40 4.48 7.37 0.78
C SER A 40 4.38 7.10 2.29
N ALA A 41 3.79 8.02 3.05
CA ALA A 41 3.59 7.85 4.49
C ALA A 41 2.56 6.76 4.79
N LEU A 42 1.46 6.70 4.05
CA LEU A 42 0.49 5.60 4.16
C LEU A 42 1.14 4.25 3.82
N VAL A 43 1.90 4.18 2.73
CA VAL A 43 2.60 2.95 2.34
C VAL A 43 3.63 2.53 3.41
N ALA A 44 4.38 3.49 3.98
CA ALA A 44 5.32 3.20 5.06
C ALA A 44 4.62 2.71 6.33
N ARG A 45 3.42 3.22 6.65
CA ARG A 45 2.60 2.73 7.77
C ARG A 45 2.18 1.28 7.54
N ILE A 46 1.66 0.95 6.36
CA ILE A 46 1.29 -0.43 5.98
C ILE A 46 2.53 -1.35 6.02
N ASP A 47 3.68 -0.84 5.57
CA ASP A 47 4.95 -1.57 5.60
C ASP A 47 5.42 -1.89 7.03
N ALA A 48 5.25 -0.95 7.97
CA ALA A 48 5.56 -1.17 9.38
C ALA A 48 4.58 -2.15 10.03
N GLU A 49 3.28 -2.03 9.77
CA GLU A 49 2.23 -2.94 10.29
C GLU A 49 2.47 -4.40 9.85
N ARG A 50 2.90 -4.63 8.60
CA ARG A 50 3.15 -6.00 8.11
C ARG A 50 4.37 -6.68 8.73
N VAL A 51 5.39 -5.93 9.17
CA VAL A 51 6.61 -6.50 9.78
C VAL A 51 6.35 -6.98 11.22
N GLY A 52 5.32 -6.44 11.88
CA GLY A 52 4.91 -6.87 13.23
C GLY A 52 4.04 -8.13 13.29
N GLY A 53 3.69 -8.75 12.16
CA GLY A 53 2.77 -9.90 12.09
C GLY A 53 3.43 -11.28 11.85
N GLU A 54 2.67 -12.36 12.05
CA GLU A 54 3.12 -13.77 12.00
C GLU A 54 3.49 -14.31 10.60
N ALA A 55 3.31 -13.52 9.53
CA ALA A 55 3.75 -13.91 8.19
C ALA A 55 4.30 -12.70 7.43
N ALA A 56 5.55 -12.80 6.98
CA ALA A 56 6.18 -11.78 6.14
C ALA A 56 5.57 -11.79 4.73
N VAL A 57 4.35 -11.27 4.59
CA VAL A 57 3.75 -10.99 3.30
C VAL A 57 4.51 -9.85 2.61
N ASN A 58 4.69 -9.96 1.29
CA ASN A 58 5.27 -8.87 0.52
C ASN A 58 4.37 -7.63 0.59
N LEU A 59 4.96 -6.44 0.41
CA LEU A 59 4.26 -5.16 0.55
C LEU A 59 3.05 -5.03 -0.38
N ALA A 60 3.10 -5.57 -1.60
CA ALA A 60 1.98 -5.51 -2.52
C ALA A 60 0.77 -6.32 -2.01
N SER A 61 0.99 -7.52 -1.46
CA SER A 61 -0.05 -8.31 -0.82
C SER A 61 -0.57 -7.63 0.45
N ALA A 62 0.31 -7.06 1.27
CA ALA A 62 -0.09 -6.30 2.46
C ALA A 62 -1.00 -5.12 2.12
N ILE A 63 -0.67 -4.35 1.07
CA ILE A 63 -1.50 -3.24 0.59
C ILE A 63 -2.89 -3.71 0.17
N ARG A 64 -2.99 -4.78 -0.62
CA ARG A 64 -4.29 -5.31 -1.07
C ARG A 64 -5.16 -5.73 0.10
N VAL A 65 -4.61 -6.46 1.06
CA VAL A 65 -5.33 -6.90 2.26
C VAL A 65 -5.73 -5.72 3.14
N TRP A 66 -4.83 -4.75 3.32
CA TRP A 66 -5.11 -3.55 4.12
C TRP A 66 -6.27 -2.74 3.54
N LEU A 67 -6.25 -2.48 2.22
CA LEU A 67 -7.34 -1.80 1.52
C LEU A 67 -8.65 -2.57 1.60
N PHE A 68 -8.61 -3.89 1.44
CA PHE A 68 -9.81 -4.73 1.56
C PHE A 68 -10.39 -4.67 2.98
N ARG A 69 -9.56 -4.76 4.02
CA ARG A 69 -10.01 -4.61 5.41
C ARG A 69 -10.59 -3.24 5.70
N ARG A 70 -9.96 -2.17 5.20
CA ARG A 70 -10.47 -0.80 5.33
C ARG A 70 -11.85 -0.65 4.71
N ALA A 71 -12.08 -1.23 3.53
CA ALA A 71 -13.37 -1.15 2.84
C ALA A 71 -14.51 -1.91 3.52
N LEU A 72 -14.22 -2.77 4.51
CA LEU A 72 -15.21 -3.49 5.30
C LEU A 72 -15.63 -2.76 6.59
N LEU A 73 -14.94 -1.67 6.95
CA LEU A 73 -15.16 -0.86 8.16
C LEU A 73 -15.79 0.49 7.79
#